data_AF-A0A6B3G6F6-F1
#
_entry.id   AF-A0A6B3G6F6-F1
#
_cell.length_a   1.000
_cell.length_b   1.000
_cell.length_c   1.000
_cell.angle_alpha   90.00
_cell.angle_beta   90.00
_cell.angle_gamma   90.00
#
_symmetry.space_group_name_H-M   'P 1'
#
loop_
_entity.id
_entity.type
_entity.pdbx_description
1 polymer ?
#
loop_
_entity_poly.entity_id
_entity_poly.type
_entity_poly.pdbx_seq_one_letter_code
_entity_poly.pdbx_strand_id
1 'polypeptide(L)'
;GLLAALSGPGGAHADEAPPESMETTTVGDVTGFRADGAVYRLTAGQAEARVSFVSKETFRIELAPDGKFTDPTGDDIVLPQGEPPRTRWKERGDRYELSTGEVTLRAYKKPLRFALHRADGSRIWSETKGLSWTGEKTVQTLARGANEQFYGAGMQNGRGNTTHRDKTVEVAVDYNWDDGGHPNSVPFYLSSAGYGVFRNTYAPGTYAFTDPVTTSAKERRFDAYYFAGEGADAAKDVIGQYTDLTGKPFLPPVYGMEIGDADCYLHNANRGERRTLDSLKVADGYVENDMPNGWMLVNDGYGCGYEDLEETAQGLKDRKMELGLWTEDGIENLEAQVKAGQRVAKLDVAWVGPGYKFALDACKDAYQGIEDHSDARGFTWAPESWAGAQRCGVQWSGDQSGTWEYIRWQIPTYAGATMSGLAYTTGDVDGIFGGSAKTYTRDLQWKMFLGTTMTMDGWAPM
;
A
#
# COMPACT_ATOMS: atom_id res chain seq x y z
N GLY A 1 -32.36 -2.02 36.12
CA GLY A 1 -32.30 -0.88 37.05
C GLY A 1 -30.94 -0.88 37.71
N LEU A 2 -30.16 0.16 37.47
CA LEU A 2 -29.43 0.97 38.45
C LEU A 2 -28.54 1.93 37.63
N LEU A 3 -28.90 3.21 37.63
CA LEU A 3 -28.01 4.30 37.25
C LEU A 3 -27.04 4.54 38.42
N ALA A 4 -25.76 4.73 38.12
CA ALA A 4 -24.82 5.37 39.03
C ALA A 4 -24.22 6.58 38.32
N ALA A 5 -24.63 7.77 38.79
CA ALA A 5 -24.00 9.04 38.46
C ALA A 5 -22.77 9.22 39.37
N LEU A 6 -21.65 9.62 38.78
CA LEU A 6 -20.47 10.08 39.50
C LEU A 6 -20.10 11.48 39.00
N SER A 7 -20.33 12.47 39.85
CA SER A 7 -19.83 13.84 39.71
C SER A 7 -18.41 13.92 40.27
N GLY A 8 -17.44 14.30 39.43
CA GLY A 8 -16.07 14.63 39.81
C GLY A 8 -15.83 16.15 39.86
N PRO A 9 -14.91 16.65 40.71
CA PRO A 9 -14.75 18.07 41.01
C PRO A 9 -13.88 18.81 39.98
N GLY A 10 -14.13 20.10 39.83
CA GLY A 10 -13.44 20.99 38.89
C GLY A 10 -11.94 21.06 39.10
N GLY A 11 -11.20 20.80 38.03
CA GLY A 11 -9.79 21.16 37.86
C GLY A 11 -9.69 22.42 37.01
N ALA A 12 -8.88 23.38 37.46
CA ALA A 12 -8.56 24.59 36.73
C ALA A 12 -7.90 24.24 35.39
N HIS A 13 -8.48 24.75 34.29
CA HIS A 13 -7.86 24.70 32.98
C HIS A 13 -6.57 25.54 33.01
N ALA A 14 -5.44 24.88 32.75
CA ALA A 14 -4.25 25.54 32.26
C ALA A 14 -4.54 26.10 30.85
N ASP A 15 -4.06 27.31 30.58
CA ASP A 15 -4.18 27.99 29.29
C ASP A 15 -3.65 27.08 28.15
N GLU A 16 -4.56 26.45 27.40
CA GLU A 16 -4.24 25.88 26.10
C GLU A 16 -3.82 27.02 25.16
N ALA A 17 -2.67 26.88 24.53
CA ALA A 17 -2.26 27.74 23.43
C ALA A 17 -3.39 27.78 22.38
N PRO A 18 -3.66 28.95 21.76
CA PRO A 18 -4.74 29.07 20.79
C PRO A 18 -4.55 28.06 19.65
N PRO A 19 -5.63 27.48 19.10
CA PRO A 19 -5.54 26.51 18.01
C PRO A 19 -4.72 27.12 16.87
N GLU A 20 -3.73 26.36 16.37
CA GLU A 20 -2.99 26.74 15.17
C GLU A 20 -4.00 27.08 14.06
N SER A 21 -3.82 28.23 13.40
CA SER A 21 -4.82 28.77 12.50
C SER A 21 -5.18 27.79 11.36
N MET A 22 -6.48 27.61 11.12
CA MET A 22 -7.00 26.90 9.93
C MET A 22 -6.80 27.67 8.62
N GLU A 23 -6.07 28.79 8.64
CA GLU A 23 -5.79 29.58 7.45
C GLU A 23 -4.86 28.83 6.50
N THR A 24 -5.30 28.68 5.24
CA THR A 24 -4.49 28.05 4.20
C THR A 24 -3.41 29.02 3.72
N THR A 25 -2.15 28.68 3.98
CA THR A 25 -1.00 29.39 3.43
C THR A 25 -0.61 28.76 2.09
N THR A 26 -0.21 29.57 1.12
CA THR A 26 0.33 29.11 -0.18
C THR A 26 1.74 29.63 -0.32
N VAL A 27 2.65 28.81 -0.85
CA VAL A 27 4.04 29.21 -1.06
C VAL A 27 4.14 30.49 -1.89
N GLY A 28 4.98 31.42 -1.43
CA GLY A 28 5.13 32.74 -2.01
C GLY A 28 6.16 32.81 -3.14
N ASP A 29 6.65 34.02 -3.41
CA ASP A 29 7.70 34.28 -4.39
C ASP A 29 9.05 33.67 -3.95
N VAL A 30 9.82 33.21 -4.93
CA VAL A 30 11.20 32.73 -4.70
C VAL A 30 12.10 33.91 -4.36
N THR A 31 12.70 33.87 -3.16
CA THR A 31 13.63 34.86 -2.62
C THR A 31 15.08 34.38 -2.63
N GLY A 32 15.33 33.09 -2.82
CA GLY A 32 16.67 32.51 -2.87
C GLY A 32 16.74 31.24 -3.73
N PHE A 33 17.91 30.98 -4.31
CA PHE A 33 18.20 29.76 -5.08
C PHE A 33 19.61 29.27 -4.79
N ARG A 34 19.75 27.97 -4.54
CA ARG A 34 21.05 27.30 -4.39
C ARG A 34 21.05 25.98 -5.15
N ALA A 35 22.13 25.71 -5.86
CA ALA A 35 22.38 24.43 -6.52
C ALA A 35 23.59 23.74 -5.90
N ASP A 36 23.48 22.44 -5.65
CA ASP A 36 24.54 21.59 -5.12
C ASP A 36 24.42 20.19 -5.76
N GLY A 37 25.23 19.94 -6.79
CA GLY A 37 25.10 18.74 -7.62
C GLY A 37 23.70 18.57 -8.21
N ALA A 38 23.06 17.45 -7.88
CA ALA A 38 21.69 17.10 -8.30
C ALA A 38 20.58 17.64 -7.38
N VAL A 39 20.94 18.47 -6.38
CA VAL A 39 20.02 19.03 -5.40
C VAL A 39 19.89 20.55 -5.59
N TYR A 40 18.66 21.03 -5.61
CA TYR A 40 18.32 22.44 -5.79
C TYR A 40 17.41 22.92 -4.66
N ARG A 41 17.77 24.03 -4.03
CA ARG A 41 16.97 24.65 -2.95
C ARG A 41 16.41 25.99 -3.42
N LEU A 42 15.13 26.20 -3.19
CA LEU A 42 14.41 27.43 -3.50
C LEU A 42 13.79 27.98 -2.21
N THR A 43 14.32 29.09 -1.71
CA THR A 43 13.76 29.79 -0.55
C THR A 43 12.60 30.66 -1.01
N ALA A 44 11.47 30.64 -0.29
CA ALA A 44 10.28 31.45 -0.58
C ALA A 44 9.68 32.00 0.73
N GLY A 45 10.23 33.11 1.21
CA GLY A 45 9.90 33.65 2.54
C GLY A 45 10.48 32.75 3.65
N GLN A 46 9.63 32.27 4.56
CA GLN A 46 10.01 31.29 5.59
C GLN A 46 10.07 29.86 5.06
N ALA A 47 9.35 29.57 3.97
CA ALA A 47 9.31 28.25 3.40
C ALA A 47 10.56 27.98 2.54
N GLU A 48 10.97 26.73 2.47
CA GLU A 48 12.00 26.27 1.53
C GLU A 48 11.51 25.03 0.77
N ALA A 49 11.67 25.05 -0.56
CA ALA A 49 11.50 23.88 -1.39
C ALA A 49 12.86 23.26 -1.73
N ARG A 50 12.93 21.92 -1.75
CA ARG A 50 14.10 21.16 -2.19
C ARG A 50 13.70 20.23 -3.33
N VAL A 51 14.46 20.28 -4.42
CA VAL A 51 14.33 19.37 -5.56
C VAL A 51 15.58 18.52 -5.63
N SER A 52 15.43 17.20 -5.58
CA SER A 52 16.55 16.24 -5.63
C SER A 52 16.30 15.24 -6.76
N PHE A 53 17.19 15.19 -7.76
CA PHE A 53 17.08 14.17 -8.82
C PHE A 53 17.65 12.84 -8.34
N VAL A 54 16.88 11.77 -8.56
CA VAL A 54 17.20 10.38 -8.15
C VAL A 54 17.70 9.59 -9.34
N SER A 55 17.05 9.74 -10.49
CA SER A 55 17.45 9.21 -11.79
C SER A 55 17.22 10.28 -12.86
N LYS A 56 17.46 9.97 -14.13
CA LYS A 56 17.22 10.96 -15.19
C LYS A 56 15.74 11.29 -15.34
N GLU A 57 14.84 10.41 -14.92
CA GLU A 57 13.39 10.49 -15.07
C GLU A 57 12.68 10.75 -13.73
N THR A 58 13.32 10.38 -12.61
CA THR A 58 12.77 10.47 -11.26
C THR A 58 13.38 11.61 -10.44
N PHE A 59 12.55 12.40 -9.78
CA PHE A 59 12.99 13.43 -8.84
C PHE A 59 12.02 13.58 -7.67
N ARG A 60 12.55 14.06 -6.54
CA ARG A 60 11.82 14.37 -5.31
C ARG A 60 11.59 15.87 -5.22
N ILE A 61 10.37 16.30 -4.89
CA ILE A 61 10.06 17.66 -4.45
C ILE A 61 9.65 17.61 -2.99
N GLU A 62 10.34 18.38 -2.17
CA GLU A 62 10.01 18.61 -0.78
C GLU A 62 9.68 20.09 -0.57
N LEU A 63 8.74 20.39 0.32
CA LEU A 63 8.49 21.74 0.83
C LEU A 63 8.35 21.69 2.35
N ALA A 64 9.19 22.46 3.03
CA ALA A 64 9.09 22.73 4.45
C ALA A 64 8.55 24.16 4.67
N PRO A 65 7.35 24.33 5.26
CA PRO A 65 6.78 25.66 5.54
C PRO A 65 7.66 26.60 6.36
N ASP A 66 8.54 26.05 7.20
CA ASP A 66 9.45 26.75 8.12
C ASP A 66 10.93 26.57 7.74
N GLY A 67 11.20 25.99 6.57
CA GLY A 67 12.54 25.69 6.08
C GLY A 67 13.22 24.47 6.74
N LYS A 68 12.54 23.75 7.65
CA LYS A 68 13.09 22.56 8.31
C LYS A 68 12.55 21.28 7.68
N PHE A 69 13.42 20.57 6.97
CA PHE A 69 13.07 19.30 6.33
C PHE A 69 13.07 18.15 7.34
N THR A 70 12.05 17.30 7.27
CA THR A 70 11.93 16.07 8.04
C THR A 70 11.56 14.91 7.12
N ASP A 71 12.03 13.71 7.48
CA ASP A 71 11.76 12.48 6.75
C ASP A 71 11.36 11.38 7.75
N PRO A 72 10.09 11.38 8.21
CA PRO A 72 9.59 10.41 9.19
C PRO A 72 9.50 9.00 8.61
N THR A 73 9.56 8.84 7.28
CA THR A 73 9.60 7.53 6.63
C THR A 73 11.00 6.93 6.60
N GLY A 74 12.05 7.75 6.69
CA GLY A 74 13.44 7.29 6.62
C GLY A 74 13.66 6.31 5.45
N ASP A 75 14.29 5.17 5.77
CA ASP A 75 14.54 4.09 4.82
C ASP A 75 13.44 3.00 4.86
N ASP A 76 12.33 3.24 5.56
CA ASP A 76 11.26 2.25 5.73
C ASP A 76 10.50 1.99 4.43
N ILE A 77 10.28 3.04 3.63
CA ILE A 77 9.55 2.98 2.36
C ILE A 77 10.52 3.14 1.19
N VAL A 78 11.22 4.27 1.11
CA VAL A 78 12.18 4.57 0.05
C VAL A 78 13.50 3.90 0.39
N LEU A 79 13.97 3.03 -0.49
CA LEU A 79 15.24 2.33 -0.30
C LEU A 79 16.43 3.26 -0.51
N PRO A 80 17.64 2.91 -0.01
CA PRO A 80 18.85 3.65 -0.32
C PRO A 80 19.07 3.81 -1.84
N GLN A 81 19.29 5.04 -2.27
CA GLN A 81 19.48 5.38 -3.69
C GLN A 81 20.97 5.34 -4.08
N GLY A 82 21.23 5.02 -5.35
CA GLY A 82 22.58 5.02 -5.92
C GLY A 82 23.13 6.43 -6.15
N GLU A 83 24.19 6.53 -6.97
CA GLU A 83 24.74 7.83 -7.35
C GLU A 83 23.69 8.67 -8.11
N PRO A 84 23.53 9.97 -7.75
CA PRO A 84 22.57 10.81 -8.41
C PRO A 84 22.95 11.08 -9.88
N PRO A 85 21.97 11.35 -10.76
CA PRO A 85 22.22 11.60 -12.16
C PRO A 85 22.96 12.92 -12.36
N ARG A 86 23.64 13.06 -13.49
CA ARG A 86 24.15 14.35 -13.92
C ARG A 86 22.98 15.29 -14.26
N THR A 87 22.97 16.45 -13.61
CA THR A 87 21.98 17.50 -13.83
C THR A 87 22.63 18.77 -14.37
N ARG A 88 21.81 19.67 -14.91
CA ARG A 88 22.18 21.05 -15.27
C ARG A 88 21.03 21.96 -14.88
N TRP A 89 21.33 23.22 -14.58
CA TRP A 89 20.30 24.22 -14.36
C TRP A 89 20.56 25.48 -15.17
N LYS A 90 19.50 26.20 -15.50
CA LYS A 90 19.58 27.52 -16.14
C LYS A 90 18.56 28.46 -15.55
N GLU A 91 19.00 29.68 -15.26
CA GLU A 91 18.09 30.76 -14.90
C GLU A 91 17.43 31.37 -16.15
N ARG A 92 16.15 31.69 -16.02
CA ARG A 92 15.35 32.51 -16.93
C ARG A 92 14.74 33.66 -16.13
N GLY A 93 14.21 34.66 -16.84
CA GLY A 93 13.57 35.81 -16.20
C GLY A 93 12.50 35.40 -15.19
N ASP A 94 11.62 34.47 -15.56
CA ASP A 94 10.45 34.05 -14.79
C ASP A 94 10.64 32.75 -13.98
N ARG A 95 11.72 31.99 -14.20
CA ARG A 95 11.88 30.63 -13.66
C ARG A 95 13.32 30.15 -13.59
N TYR A 96 13.54 29.06 -12.87
CA TYR A 96 14.70 28.18 -13.02
C TYR A 96 14.30 26.93 -13.82
N GLU A 97 15.17 26.47 -14.71
CA GLU A 97 15.02 25.21 -15.44
C GLU A 97 16.04 24.22 -14.91
N LEU A 98 15.58 23.13 -14.29
CA LEU A 98 16.39 22.07 -13.69
C LEU A 98 16.27 20.83 -14.57
N SER A 99 17.35 20.37 -15.20
CA SER A 99 17.28 19.39 -16.29
C SER A 99 18.23 18.20 -16.12
N THR A 100 17.77 17.05 -16.58
CA THR A 100 18.56 15.84 -16.85
C THR A 100 18.68 15.64 -18.37
N GLY A 101 19.06 14.44 -18.81
CA GLY A 101 18.94 14.03 -20.21
C GLY A 101 17.49 13.93 -20.68
N GLU A 102 16.57 13.51 -19.80
CA GLU A 102 15.21 13.12 -20.19
C GLU A 102 14.13 14.15 -19.82
N VAL A 103 14.31 14.88 -18.71
CA VAL A 103 13.29 15.81 -18.21
C VAL A 103 13.85 17.18 -17.87
N THR A 104 12.95 18.16 -17.82
CA THR A 104 13.20 19.50 -17.28
C THR A 104 12.08 19.90 -16.34
N LEU A 105 12.40 20.06 -15.06
CA LEU A 105 11.51 20.66 -14.08
C LEU A 105 11.69 22.19 -14.11
N ARG A 106 10.61 22.91 -14.39
CA ARG A 106 10.56 24.36 -14.33
C ARG A 106 10.05 24.81 -12.97
N ALA A 107 10.83 25.62 -12.26
CA ALA A 107 10.44 26.25 -11.00
C ALA A 107 10.23 27.76 -11.22
N TYR A 108 8.97 28.19 -11.35
CA TYR A 108 8.60 29.59 -11.55
C TYR A 108 8.85 30.42 -10.30
N LYS A 109 9.17 31.70 -10.46
CA LYS A 109 9.61 32.56 -9.35
C LYS A 109 8.48 33.31 -8.64
N LYS A 110 7.36 33.58 -9.33
CA LYS A 110 6.30 34.49 -8.85
C LYS A 110 4.88 33.99 -9.13
N PRO A 111 4.21 33.31 -8.17
CA PRO A 111 4.81 32.67 -7.00
C PRO A 111 5.58 31.39 -7.40
N LEU A 112 6.22 30.73 -6.43
CA LEU A 112 6.81 29.41 -6.63
C LEU A 112 5.76 28.41 -7.11
N ARG A 113 5.97 27.89 -8.32
CA ARG A 113 5.19 26.81 -8.93
C ARG A 113 6.08 25.91 -9.76
N PHE A 114 5.73 24.65 -9.84
CA PHE A 114 6.46 23.64 -10.60
C PHE A 114 5.71 23.21 -11.87
N ALA A 115 6.46 22.91 -12.92
CA ALA A 115 5.94 22.27 -14.12
C ALA A 115 6.98 21.35 -14.76
N LEU A 116 6.62 20.09 -14.94
CA LEU A 116 7.48 19.08 -15.56
C LEU A 116 7.31 19.08 -17.08
N HIS A 117 8.44 19.03 -17.78
CA HIS A 117 8.51 18.90 -19.22
C HIS A 117 9.48 17.78 -19.59
N ARG A 118 9.27 17.16 -20.76
CA ARG A 118 10.29 16.32 -21.39
C ARG A 118 11.45 17.17 -21.91
N ALA A 119 12.56 16.52 -22.26
CA ALA A 119 13.72 17.18 -22.83
C ALA A 119 13.43 17.95 -24.13
N ASP A 120 12.44 17.51 -24.91
CA ASP A 120 11.95 18.19 -26.12
C ASP A 120 11.11 19.45 -25.83
N GLY A 121 10.81 19.73 -24.56
CA GLY A 121 10.01 20.86 -24.12
C GLY A 121 8.50 20.63 -24.08
N SER A 122 8.01 19.42 -24.40
CA SER A 122 6.61 19.06 -24.21
C SER A 122 6.26 19.00 -22.72
N ARG A 123 5.14 19.61 -22.33
CA ARG A 123 4.70 19.66 -20.93
C ARG A 123 4.04 18.34 -20.54
N ILE A 124 4.45 17.78 -19.40
CA ILE A 124 3.85 16.60 -18.78
C ILE A 124 2.77 17.03 -17.78
N TRP A 125 3.13 17.87 -16.81
CA TRP A 125 2.19 18.44 -15.83
C TRP A 125 2.62 19.85 -15.39
N SER A 126 1.69 20.61 -14.80
CA SER A 126 1.99 21.90 -14.18
C SER A 126 1.06 22.20 -13.01
N GLU A 127 1.60 22.82 -11.98
CA GLU A 127 0.82 23.40 -10.89
C GLU A 127 -0.01 24.59 -11.37
N THR A 128 -1.32 24.60 -11.08
CA THR A 128 -2.18 25.79 -11.32
C THR A 128 -2.00 26.81 -10.20
N LYS A 129 -1.71 26.33 -8.99
CA LYS A 129 -1.44 27.09 -7.78
C LYS A 129 -0.23 26.47 -7.08
N GLY A 130 0.60 27.29 -6.43
CA GLY A 130 1.72 26.78 -5.64
C GLY A 130 1.25 25.86 -4.52
N LEU A 131 2.16 25.03 -4.03
CA LEU A 131 1.94 24.18 -2.85
C LEU A 131 1.35 24.99 -1.68
N SER A 132 0.39 24.40 -0.99
CA SER A 132 -0.32 25.06 0.10
C SER A 132 -0.45 24.16 1.33
N TRP A 133 -0.59 24.76 2.49
CA TRP A 133 -0.68 24.05 3.76
C TRP A 133 -1.55 24.78 4.78
N THR A 134 -2.05 24.03 5.76
CA THR A 134 -2.60 24.55 7.02
C THR A 134 -1.73 24.05 8.19
N GLY A 135 -2.17 24.21 9.43
CA GLY A 135 -1.55 23.54 10.58
C GLY A 135 -1.57 22.00 10.50
N GLU A 136 -2.43 21.40 9.67
CA GLU A 136 -2.69 19.95 9.70
C GLU A 136 -2.47 19.22 8.37
N LYS A 137 -2.44 19.93 7.23
CA LYS A 137 -2.38 19.28 5.91
C LYS A 137 -1.57 20.06 4.90
N THR A 138 -1.02 19.35 3.91
CA THR A 138 -0.50 19.93 2.66
C THR A 138 -1.34 19.54 1.47
N VAL A 139 -1.38 20.41 0.46
CA VAL A 139 -2.12 20.21 -0.79
C VAL A 139 -1.28 20.66 -1.98
N GLN A 140 -1.19 19.80 -2.99
CA GLN A 140 -0.74 20.16 -4.34
C GLN A 140 -1.93 20.27 -5.28
N THR A 141 -1.90 21.25 -6.18
CA THR A 141 -2.96 21.48 -7.18
C THR A 141 -2.37 21.49 -8.59
N LEU A 142 -2.71 20.49 -9.40
CA LEU A 142 -2.22 20.32 -10.77
C LEU A 142 -3.30 20.63 -11.80
N ALA A 143 -2.88 21.21 -12.93
CA ALA A 143 -3.72 21.32 -14.11
C ALA A 143 -4.04 19.93 -14.63
N ARG A 144 -5.29 19.70 -15.05
CA ARG A 144 -5.71 18.42 -15.61
C ARG A 144 -5.90 18.52 -17.12
N GLY A 145 -5.38 17.55 -17.85
CA GLY A 145 -5.65 17.40 -19.27
C GLY A 145 -7.11 17.03 -19.55
N ALA A 146 -7.64 17.49 -20.69
CA ALA A 146 -9.02 17.25 -21.10
C ALA A 146 -9.40 15.76 -21.17
N ASN A 147 -8.44 14.90 -21.53
CA ASN A 147 -8.63 13.45 -21.63
C ASN A 147 -7.75 12.66 -20.64
N GLU A 148 -7.11 13.34 -19.68
CA GLU A 148 -6.19 12.71 -18.72
C GLU A 148 -6.93 11.74 -17.79
N GLN A 149 -6.46 10.50 -17.74
CA GLN A 149 -6.99 9.43 -16.88
C GLN A 149 -6.05 9.19 -15.72
N PHE A 150 -6.60 8.71 -14.61
CA PHE A 150 -5.85 8.48 -13.37
C PHE A 150 -6.09 7.07 -12.85
N TYR A 151 -5.04 6.45 -12.33
CA TYR A 151 -5.05 5.08 -11.80
C TYR A 151 -4.18 4.99 -10.55
N GLY A 152 -4.22 3.85 -9.87
CA GLY A 152 -3.43 3.59 -8.66
C GLY A 152 -4.22 3.90 -7.38
N ALA A 153 -3.56 4.53 -6.41
CA ALA A 153 -4.01 4.75 -5.03
C ALA A 153 -4.09 3.46 -4.18
N GLY A 154 -3.33 2.42 -4.56
CA GLY A 154 -3.36 1.09 -3.94
C GLY A 154 -4.52 0.25 -4.44
N MET A 155 -4.98 -0.65 -3.56
CA MET A 155 -6.14 -1.50 -3.79
C MET A 155 -7.41 -0.76 -3.33
N GLN A 156 -8.08 -0.14 -4.30
CA GLN A 156 -9.33 0.60 -4.11
C GLN A 156 -10.50 -0.29 -4.53
N ASN A 157 -11.22 -0.85 -3.56
CA ASN A 157 -12.23 -1.89 -3.77
C ASN A 157 -13.30 -1.42 -4.77
N GLY A 158 -13.48 -2.17 -5.86
CA GLY A 158 -14.45 -1.89 -6.91
C GLY A 158 -14.07 -0.80 -7.92
N ARG A 159 -12.94 -0.09 -7.71
CA ARG A 159 -12.60 1.13 -8.46
C ARG A 159 -11.37 0.99 -9.35
N GLY A 160 -10.54 -0.02 -9.13
CA GLY A 160 -9.15 -0.05 -9.60
C GLY A 160 -8.87 -0.17 -11.12
N ASN A 161 -9.71 -0.84 -11.93
CA ASN A 161 -9.54 -0.87 -13.40
C ASN A 161 -10.30 0.23 -14.14
N THR A 162 -11.14 0.98 -13.42
CA THR A 162 -11.81 2.16 -13.94
C THR A 162 -10.97 3.37 -13.63
N THR A 163 -10.91 4.32 -14.56
CA THR A 163 -10.24 5.60 -14.30
C THR A 163 -10.80 6.26 -13.03
N HIS A 164 -9.91 6.86 -12.23
CA HIS A 164 -10.25 7.73 -11.11
C HIS A 164 -10.60 9.14 -11.57
N ARG A 165 -10.56 9.43 -12.87
CA ARG A 165 -10.94 10.73 -13.43
C ARG A 165 -12.31 11.18 -12.93
N ASP A 166 -12.40 12.44 -12.49
CA ASP A 166 -13.60 13.07 -11.91
C ASP A 166 -14.08 12.45 -10.58
N LYS A 167 -13.26 11.59 -9.97
CA LYS A 167 -13.51 10.99 -8.66
C LYS A 167 -12.54 11.53 -7.61
N THR A 168 -12.95 11.34 -6.36
CA THR A 168 -12.09 11.49 -5.19
C THR A 168 -11.83 10.12 -4.61
N VAL A 169 -10.57 9.83 -4.28
CA VAL A 169 -10.16 8.61 -3.61
C VAL A 169 -9.45 8.94 -2.30
N GLU A 170 -9.82 8.20 -1.28
CA GLU A 170 -9.19 8.21 0.02
C GLU A 170 -7.91 7.36 -0.02
N VAL A 171 -6.84 7.88 0.56
CA VAL A 171 -5.55 7.19 0.66
C VAL A 171 -5.23 7.11 2.15
N ALA A 172 -5.85 6.15 2.80
CA ALA A 172 -5.81 5.97 4.24
C ALA A 172 -6.09 4.50 4.57
N VAL A 173 -5.87 4.14 5.84
CA VAL A 173 -6.38 2.90 6.41
C VAL A 173 -7.90 3.01 6.50
N ASP A 174 -8.58 1.93 6.11
CA ASP A 174 -10.01 1.75 6.33
C ASP A 174 -10.31 0.28 6.67
N TYR A 175 -11.42 0.05 7.36
CA TYR A 175 -11.89 -1.29 7.68
C TYR A 175 -13.14 -1.66 6.87
N ASN A 176 -13.31 -1.04 5.71
CA ASN A 176 -14.39 -1.37 4.80
C ASN A 176 -13.88 -2.40 3.79
N TRP A 177 -14.21 -3.66 4.01
CA TRP A 177 -13.75 -4.77 3.16
C TRP A 177 -14.57 -4.92 1.87
N ASP A 178 -15.69 -4.21 1.75
CA ASP A 178 -16.63 -4.28 0.63
C ASP A 178 -16.30 -3.30 -0.51
N ASP A 179 -17.13 -3.32 -1.56
CA ASP A 179 -17.09 -2.37 -2.68
C ASP A 179 -17.08 -0.91 -2.17
N GLY A 180 -16.11 -0.13 -2.63
CA GLY A 180 -15.89 1.25 -2.20
C GLY A 180 -14.95 1.43 -1.01
N GLY A 181 -14.48 0.34 -0.38
CA GLY A 181 -13.42 0.35 0.62
C GLY A 181 -12.01 0.52 0.05
N HIS A 182 -11.03 0.71 0.94
CA HIS A 182 -9.63 1.02 0.57
C HIS A 182 -8.60 0.59 1.64
N PRO A 183 -8.69 -0.65 2.20
CA PRO A 183 -7.85 -1.07 3.33
C PRO A 183 -6.38 -1.19 2.92
N ASN A 184 -6.13 -1.43 1.64
CA ASN A 184 -4.79 -1.64 1.09
C ASN A 184 -4.36 -0.44 0.23
N SER A 185 -4.52 0.76 0.78
CA SER A 185 -4.19 2.02 0.12
C SER A 185 -2.68 2.24 -0.03
N VAL A 186 -2.28 2.86 -1.14
CA VAL A 186 -0.90 3.24 -1.40
C VAL A 186 -0.88 4.70 -1.88
N PRO A 187 -0.05 5.58 -1.30
CA PRO A 187 0.02 7.00 -1.68
C PRO A 187 0.78 7.22 -3.00
N PHE A 188 0.42 6.47 -4.03
CA PHE A 188 0.97 6.53 -5.37
C PHE A 188 -0.16 6.54 -6.40
N TYR A 189 -0.07 7.41 -7.40
CA TYR A 189 -1.00 7.39 -8.53
C TYR A 189 -0.26 7.54 -9.87
N LEU A 190 -0.93 7.08 -10.91
CA LEU A 190 -0.53 7.17 -12.31
C LEU A 190 -1.43 8.13 -13.06
N SER A 191 -0.87 8.84 -14.03
CA SER A 191 -1.59 9.64 -15.01
C SER A 191 -1.31 9.13 -16.42
N SER A 192 -2.36 9.10 -17.25
CA SER A 192 -2.24 8.80 -18.67
C SER A 192 -1.47 9.86 -19.47
N ALA A 193 -1.08 10.99 -18.85
CA ALA A 193 -0.14 11.94 -19.44
C ALA A 193 1.33 11.45 -19.40
N GLY A 194 1.57 10.27 -18.82
CA GLY A 194 2.87 9.60 -18.78
C GLY A 194 3.70 9.98 -17.57
N TYR A 195 3.06 10.17 -16.40
CA TYR A 195 3.77 10.39 -15.15
C TYR A 195 3.09 9.68 -13.98
N GLY A 196 3.83 9.48 -12.90
CA GLY A 196 3.28 9.08 -11.61
C GLY A 196 3.79 9.97 -10.50
N VAL A 197 3.08 9.95 -9.37
CA VAL A 197 3.45 10.68 -8.16
C VAL A 197 3.28 9.76 -6.97
N PHE A 198 4.34 9.64 -6.17
CA PHE A 198 4.33 8.94 -4.88
C PHE A 198 4.52 9.97 -3.77
N ARG A 199 3.60 10.06 -2.82
CA ARG A 199 3.75 10.88 -1.60
C ARG A 199 4.48 10.05 -0.55
N ASN A 200 5.68 10.48 -0.18
CA ASN A 200 6.53 9.79 0.77
C ASN A 200 6.12 10.13 2.21
N THR A 201 5.10 9.44 2.71
CA THR A 201 4.47 9.76 3.99
C THR A 201 3.74 8.57 4.58
N TYR A 202 3.52 8.58 5.89
CA TYR A 202 2.54 7.72 6.58
C TYR A 202 1.24 8.47 6.92
N ALA A 203 1.14 9.76 6.61
CA ALA A 203 -0.07 10.52 6.89
C ALA A 203 -1.19 10.15 5.91
N PRO A 204 -2.43 9.98 6.39
CA PRO A 204 -3.58 9.76 5.51
C PRO A 204 -3.79 10.94 4.57
N GLY A 205 -4.31 10.66 3.39
CA GLY A 205 -4.51 11.62 2.33
C GLY A 205 -5.82 11.45 1.58
N THR A 206 -6.06 12.39 0.68
CA THR A 206 -7.21 12.37 -0.23
C THR A 206 -6.77 12.94 -1.57
N TYR A 207 -7.04 12.22 -2.65
CA TYR A 207 -6.72 12.59 -4.02
C TYR A 207 -8.01 12.82 -4.80
N ALA A 208 -8.30 14.08 -5.13
CA ALA A 208 -9.40 14.46 -6.00
C ALA A 208 -8.89 14.67 -7.42
N PHE A 209 -9.23 13.77 -8.33
CA PHE A 209 -8.86 13.81 -9.76
C PHE A 209 -9.88 14.59 -10.61
N THR A 210 -10.42 15.64 -9.99
CA THR A 210 -11.29 16.67 -10.57
C THR A 210 -10.50 17.64 -11.46
N ASP A 211 -11.13 18.68 -11.98
CA ASP A 211 -10.44 19.81 -12.64
C ASP A 211 -10.50 21.06 -11.76
N PRO A 212 -9.40 21.49 -11.12
CA PRO A 212 -8.05 20.90 -11.15
C PRO A 212 -7.92 19.62 -10.31
N VAL A 213 -6.80 18.90 -10.49
CA VAL A 213 -6.43 17.77 -9.61
C VAL A 213 -5.89 18.30 -8.30
N THR A 214 -6.34 17.75 -7.17
CA THR A 214 -5.79 18.09 -5.85
C THR A 214 -5.38 16.83 -5.09
N THR A 215 -4.16 16.81 -4.56
CA THR A 215 -3.68 15.70 -3.72
C THR A 215 -3.20 16.22 -2.37
N SER A 216 -3.74 15.64 -1.31
CA SER A 216 -3.50 16.08 0.07
C SER A 216 -2.96 14.98 0.97
N ALA A 217 -2.25 15.37 2.03
CA ALA A 217 -1.83 14.50 3.13
C ALA A 217 -1.97 15.28 4.45
N LYS A 218 -2.39 14.61 5.53
CA LYS A 218 -2.56 15.17 6.87
C LYS A 218 -1.22 15.35 7.59
N GLU A 219 -0.34 16.13 7.00
CA GLU A 219 0.92 16.56 7.58
C GLU A 219 1.29 17.96 7.09
N ARG A 220 2.16 18.66 7.82
CA ARG A 220 2.60 20.02 7.47
C ARG A 220 3.69 20.07 6.39
N ARG A 221 4.47 19.01 6.23
CA ARG A 221 5.49 18.92 5.18
C ARG A 221 4.87 18.43 3.87
N PHE A 222 5.45 18.83 2.75
CA PHE A 222 5.19 18.20 1.47
C PHE A 222 6.42 17.41 1.06
N ASP A 223 6.24 16.17 0.63
CA ASP A 223 7.33 15.31 0.18
C ASP A 223 6.80 14.28 -0.84
N ALA A 224 7.13 14.50 -2.12
CA ALA A 224 6.65 13.66 -3.20
C ALA A 224 7.76 13.35 -4.22
N TYR A 225 7.77 12.10 -4.68
CA TYR A 225 8.55 11.66 -5.83
C TYR A 225 7.69 11.70 -7.08
N TYR A 226 8.30 12.15 -8.18
CA TYR A 226 7.69 12.22 -9.49
C TYR A 226 8.48 11.34 -10.44
N PHE A 227 7.74 10.59 -11.25
CA PHE A 227 8.29 9.66 -12.23
C PHE A 227 7.79 10.06 -13.61
N ALA A 228 8.66 10.06 -14.61
CA ALA A 228 8.30 10.31 -16.00
C ALA A 228 8.45 9.03 -16.83
N GLY A 229 7.38 8.63 -17.51
CA GLY A 229 7.38 7.51 -18.45
C GLY A 229 7.40 7.98 -19.90
N GLU A 230 7.83 7.09 -20.80
CA GLU A 230 7.98 7.39 -22.22
C GLU A 230 7.05 6.56 -23.11
N GLY A 231 6.51 7.19 -24.15
CA GLY A 231 5.79 6.50 -25.21
C GLY A 231 4.59 5.67 -24.75
N ALA A 232 4.40 4.52 -25.42
CA ALA A 232 3.28 3.62 -25.16
C ALA A 232 3.44 2.80 -23.86
N ASP A 233 4.67 2.65 -23.36
CA ASP A 233 4.99 1.90 -22.15
C ASP A 233 5.11 2.80 -20.91
N ALA A 234 4.76 4.08 -21.00
CA ALA A 234 4.93 5.05 -19.92
C ALA A 234 4.36 4.60 -18.57
N ALA A 235 3.25 3.87 -18.54
CA ALA A 235 2.71 3.32 -17.29
C ALA A 235 3.65 2.25 -16.68
N LYS A 236 4.22 1.37 -17.50
CA LYS A 236 5.18 0.35 -17.05
C LYS A 236 6.47 1.00 -16.56
N ASP A 237 6.97 2.02 -17.27
CA ASP A 237 8.16 2.76 -16.85
C ASP A 237 7.96 3.39 -15.47
N VAL A 238 6.81 4.04 -15.27
CA VAL A 238 6.51 4.72 -14.02
C VAL A 238 6.34 3.72 -12.86
N ILE A 239 5.64 2.61 -13.06
CA ILE A 239 5.53 1.54 -12.03
C ILE A 239 6.92 0.91 -11.76
N GLY A 240 7.72 0.72 -12.81
CA GLY A 240 9.10 0.24 -12.71
C GLY A 240 9.95 1.15 -11.83
N GLN A 241 9.96 2.46 -12.12
CA GLN A 241 10.68 3.47 -11.33
C GLN A 241 10.16 3.56 -9.89
N TYR A 242 8.85 3.50 -9.68
CA TYR A 242 8.27 3.48 -8.34
C TYR A 242 8.72 2.24 -7.53
N THR A 243 8.77 1.07 -8.15
CA THR A 243 9.25 -0.16 -7.50
C THR A 243 10.77 -0.27 -7.44
N ASP A 244 11.53 0.47 -8.26
CA ASP A 244 12.98 0.65 -8.02
C ASP A 244 13.21 1.49 -6.75
N LEU A 245 12.40 2.54 -6.57
CA LEU A 245 12.47 3.43 -5.41
C LEU A 245 12.01 2.75 -4.11
N THR A 246 10.89 2.03 -4.17
CA THR A 246 10.22 1.43 -3.00
C THR A 246 10.42 -0.08 -2.89
N GLY A 247 11.26 -0.67 -3.73
CA GLY A 247 11.57 -2.09 -3.77
C GLY A 247 10.61 -2.92 -4.62
N LYS A 248 11.19 -3.98 -5.21
CA LYS A 248 10.47 -4.88 -6.12
C LYS A 248 9.48 -5.74 -5.36
N PRO A 249 8.36 -6.12 -6.01
CA PRO A 249 7.49 -7.14 -5.45
C PRO A 249 8.28 -8.39 -5.11
N PHE A 250 8.03 -8.97 -3.93
CA PHE A 250 8.63 -10.26 -3.57
C PHE A 250 8.19 -11.32 -4.57
N LEU A 251 8.99 -12.38 -4.75
CA LEU A 251 8.58 -13.51 -5.57
C LEU A 251 8.05 -14.63 -4.67
N PRO A 252 6.74 -14.95 -4.73
CA PRO A 252 6.21 -16.07 -3.97
C PRO A 252 6.99 -17.37 -4.22
N PRO A 253 7.11 -18.23 -3.20
CA PRO A 253 7.56 -19.60 -3.42
C PRO A 253 6.56 -20.32 -4.34
N VAL A 254 6.99 -21.42 -4.98
CA VAL A 254 6.15 -22.16 -5.93
C VAL A 254 4.84 -22.63 -5.29
N TYR A 255 4.91 -23.17 -4.07
CA TYR A 255 3.72 -23.57 -3.32
C TYR A 255 2.77 -22.39 -3.04
N GLY A 256 3.29 -21.15 -2.91
CA GLY A 256 2.48 -19.95 -2.70
C GLY A 256 1.73 -19.48 -3.95
N MET A 257 2.13 -19.95 -5.14
CA MET A 257 1.40 -19.74 -6.40
C MET A 257 0.37 -20.84 -6.69
N GLU A 258 0.36 -21.91 -5.89
CA GLU A 258 -0.72 -22.89 -5.87
C GLU A 258 -1.87 -22.36 -4.98
N ILE A 259 -3.02 -23.04 -5.02
CA ILE A 259 -4.12 -22.72 -4.11
C ILE A 259 -3.69 -23.02 -2.67
N GLY A 260 -4.07 -22.15 -1.73
CA GLY A 260 -3.97 -22.41 -0.30
C GLY A 260 -5.34 -22.65 0.32
N ASP A 261 -5.35 -23.35 1.45
CA ASP A 261 -6.53 -23.60 2.28
C ASP A 261 -6.36 -22.94 3.66
N ALA A 262 -7.43 -22.45 4.25
CA ALA A 262 -7.40 -21.83 5.56
C ALA A 262 -8.68 -22.12 6.36
N ASP A 263 -8.52 -22.56 7.60
CA ASP A 263 -9.61 -22.79 8.57
C ASP A 263 -9.02 -22.79 10.00
N CYS A 264 -9.90 -22.70 11.00
CA CYS A 264 -9.57 -22.96 12.38
C CYS A 264 -9.85 -24.43 12.76
N TYR A 265 -8.80 -25.18 13.09
CA TYR A 265 -8.88 -26.61 13.39
C TYR A 265 -8.83 -26.96 14.88
N LEU A 266 -8.70 -25.99 15.79
CA LEU A 266 -8.63 -26.28 17.23
C LEU A 266 -9.83 -25.68 17.98
N HIS A 267 -9.75 -24.42 18.40
CA HIS A 267 -10.82 -23.77 19.18
C HIS A 267 -11.80 -22.99 18.28
N ASN A 268 -12.35 -23.65 17.26
CA ASN A 268 -13.29 -23.00 16.33
C ASN A 268 -14.65 -22.78 16.99
N ALA A 269 -15.04 -21.51 17.21
CA ALA A 269 -16.31 -21.17 17.85
C ALA A 269 -17.56 -21.56 17.04
N ASN A 270 -17.43 -21.75 15.73
CA ASN A 270 -18.53 -22.12 14.82
C ASN A 270 -18.64 -23.64 14.63
N ARG A 271 -17.66 -24.42 15.10
CA ARG A 271 -17.60 -25.88 14.95
C ARG A 271 -17.48 -26.56 16.31
N GLY A 272 -17.66 -27.88 16.33
CA GLY A 272 -17.43 -28.69 17.54
C GLY A 272 -15.95 -28.79 17.90
N GLU A 273 -15.64 -29.57 18.93
CA GLU A 273 -14.25 -29.87 19.32
C GLU A 273 -13.49 -30.49 18.13
N ARG A 274 -12.35 -29.90 17.80
CA ARG A 274 -11.41 -30.34 16.76
C ARG A 274 -9.98 -30.28 17.31
N ARG A 275 -9.05 -30.89 16.59
CA ARG A 275 -7.61 -30.91 16.86
C ARG A 275 -6.87 -30.31 15.68
N THR A 276 -5.73 -29.66 15.88
CA THR A 276 -4.91 -29.14 14.76
C THR A 276 -4.58 -30.25 13.74
N LEU A 277 -4.33 -31.47 14.20
CA LEU A 277 -4.13 -32.67 13.36
C LEU A 277 -5.35 -33.06 12.50
N ASP A 278 -6.56 -32.60 12.81
CA ASP A 278 -7.73 -32.81 11.94
C ASP A 278 -7.59 -32.11 10.58
N SER A 279 -6.68 -31.14 10.45
CA SER A 279 -6.29 -30.56 9.16
C SER A 279 -5.76 -31.60 8.17
N LEU A 280 -5.13 -32.66 8.66
CA LEU A 280 -4.61 -33.73 7.81
C LEU A 280 -5.73 -34.54 7.12
N LYS A 281 -6.93 -34.60 7.71
CA LYS A 281 -8.10 -35.22 7.08
C LYS A 281 -8.63 -34.38 5.92
N VAL A 282 -8.54 -33.05 6.03
CA VAL A 282 -8.88 -32.14 4.92
C VAL A 282 -7.82 -32.25 3.83
N ALA A 283 -6.54 -32.30 4.21
CA ALA A 283 -5.42 -32.54 3.28
C ALA A 283 -5.57 -33.87 2.51
N ASP A 284 -6.02 -34.94 3.18
CA ASP A 284 -6.36 -36.22 2.51
C ASP A 284 -7.45 -36.01 1.45
N GLY A 285 -8.48 -35.22 1.75
CA GLY A 285 -9.54 -34.88 0.80
C GLY A 285 -9.02 -34.22 -0.48
N TYR A 286 -8.05 -33.29 -0.38
CA TYR A 286 -7.42 -32.69 -1.56
C TYR A 286 -6.71 -33.76 -2.42
N VAL A 287 -5.95 -34.66 -1.81
CA VAL A 287 -5.25 -35.75 -2.51
C VAL A 287 -6.23 -36.74 -3.14
N GLU A 288 -7.25 -37.18 -2.40
CA GLU A 288 -8.26 -38.14 -2.86
C GLU A 288 -9.09 -37.63 -4.05
N ASN A 289 -9.31 -36.31 -4.11
CA ASN A 289 -10.07 -35.67 -5.18
C ASN A 289 -9.20 -35.13 -6.32
N ASP A 290 -7.89 -35.42 -6.32
CA ASP A 290 -6.93 -34.91 -7.32
C ASP A 290 -6.98 -33.38 -7.46
N MET A 291 -7.14 -32.69 -6.32
CA MET A 291 -7.18 -31.24 -6.23
C MET A 291 -5.79 -30.72 -5.81
N PRO A 292 -5.20 -29.76 -6.55
CA PRO A 292 -3.95 -29.15 -6.13
C PRO A 292 -4.17 -28.38 -4.83
N ASN A 293 -3.15 -28.36 -3.97
CA ASN A 293 -3.06 -27.49 -2.80
C ASN A 293 -1.59 -27.35 -2.40
N GLY A 294 -1.12 -26.12 -2.27
CA GLY A 294 0.28 -25.85 -1.96
C GLY A 294 0.54 -25.67 -0.47
N TRP A 295 -0.45 -25.19 0.29
CA TRP A 295 -0.28 -24.86 1.71
C TRP A 295 -1.62 -24.82 2.45
N MET A 296 -1.56 -24.96 3.78
CA MET A 296 -2.74 -24.89 4.65
C MET A 296 -2.47 -24.03 5.89
N LEU A 297 -3.31 -23.01 6.13
CA LEU A 297 -3.40 -22.31 7.41
C LEU A 297 -4.30 -23.11 8.35
N VAL A 298 -3.74 -23.57 9.47
CA VAL A 298 -4.42 -24.51 10.37
C VAL A 298 -5.00 -23.87 11.65
N ASN A 299 -4.80 -22.57 11.81
CA ASN A 299 -5.23 -21.79 12.98
C ASN A 299 -5.88 -20.45 12.61
N ASP A 300 -6.50 -20.35 11.42
CA ASP A 300 -7.04 -19.06 10.96
C ASP A 300 -8.27 -18.65 11.78
N GLY A 301 -8.09 -17.65 12.66
CA GLY A 301 -9.17 -17.10 13.48
C GLY A 301 -8.79 -16.77 14.91
N TYR A 302 -9.42 -15.72 15.43
CA TYR A 302 -9.25 -15.27 16.81
C TYR A 302 -9.44 -16.40 17.82
N GLY A 303 -8.40 -16.61 18.63
CA GLY A 303 -8.44 -17.61 19.70
C GLY A 303 -8.45 -19.05 19.20
N CYS A 304 -8.19 -19.31 17.91
CA CYS A 304 -8.13 -20.68 17.39
C CYS A 304 -7.03 -21.49 18.08
N GLY A 305 -5.84 -20.89 18.22
CA GLY A 305 -4.65 -21.54 18.73
C GLY A 305 -4.17 -22.69 17.84
N TYR A 306 -3.15 -23.40 18.33
CA TYR A 306 -2.61 -24.58 17.67
C TYR A 306 -2.01 -25.55 18.69
N GLU A 307 -1.93 -26.82 18.31
CA GLU A 307 -1.16 -27.86 18.99
C GLU A 307 -0.44 -28.74 17.95
N ASP A 308 0.53 -29.55 18.39
CA ASP A 308 1.20 -30.56 17.58
C ASP A 308 1.74 -30.06 16.21
N LEU A 309 2.33 -28.86 16.20
CA LEU A 309 2.77 -28.19 14.97
C LEU A 309 3.80 -29.00 14.16
N GLU A 310 4.77 -29.63 14.81
CA GLU A 310 5.78 -30.44 14.12
C GLU A 310 5.15 -31.65 13.40
N GLU A 311 4.22 -32.34 14.08
CA GLU A 311 3.50 -33.47 13.51
C GLU A 311 2.56 -33.03 12.38
N THR A 312 1.86 -31.91 12.58
CA THR A 312 1.00 -31.32 11.55
C THR A 312 1.81 -30.92 10.32
N ALA A 313 2.94 -30.23 10.50
CA ALA A 313 3.81 -29.81 9.41
C ALA A 313 4.36 -31.01 8.64
N GLN A 314 4.81 -32.07 9.34
CA GLN A 314 5.28 -33.28 8.70
C GLN A 314 4.15 -33.98 7.92
N GLY A 315 2.94 -34.08 8.50
CA GLY A 315 1.79 -34.67 7.85
C GLY A 315 1.35 -33.93 6.58
N LEU A 316 1.41 -32.60 6.58
CA LEU A 316 1.17 -31.78 5.38
C LEU A 316 2.26 -32.01 4.33
N LYS A 317 3.54 -32.04 4.75
CA LYS A 317 4.67 -32.28 3.83
C LYS A 317 4.62 -33.64 3.16
N ASP A 318 4.17 -34.68 3.85
CA ASP A 318 3.95 -36.01 3.26
C ASP A 318 2.92 -35.98 2.12
N ARG A 319 2.04 -34.96 2.11
CA ARG A 319 1.04 -34.67 1.08
C ARG A 319 1.46 -33.54 0.13
N LYS A 320 2.71 -33.08 0.22
CA LYS A 320 3.30 -31.97 -0.56
C LYS A 320 2.63 -30.61 -0.32
N MET A 321 2.12 -30.41 0.88
CA MET A 321 1.53 -29.14 1.33
C MET A 321 2.43 -28.53 2.41
N GLU A 322 2.58 -27.21 2.41
CA GLU A 322 3.32 -26.50 3.45
C GLU A 322 2.39 -26.01 4.57
N LEU A 323 2.92 -25.95 5.80
CA LEU A 323 2.21 -25.41 6.94
C LEU A 323 2.19 -23.88 6.89
N GLY A 324 1.01 -23.28 6.99
CA GLY A 324 0.81 -21.87 7.28
C GLY A 324 0.28 -21.66 8.69
N LEU A 325 0.59 -20.50 9.27
CA LEU A 325 -0.11 -20.02 10.47
C LEU A 325 -0.63 -18.59 10.30
N TRP A 326 -1.80 -18.35 10.89
CA TRP A 326 -2.32 -17.03 11.16
C TRP A 326 -1.61 -16.45 12.40
N THR A 327 -1.25 -15.17 12.34
CA THR A 327 -0.36 -14.49 13.30
C THR A 327 -1.12 -13.36 14.00
N GLU A 328 -1.67 -13.64 15.20
CA GLU A 328 -2.41 -12.67 16.04
C GLU A 328 -1.53 -11.85 16.99
N ASP A 329 -0.68 -12.52 17.78
CA ASP A 329 -0.02 -11.87 18.92
C ASP A 329 1.40 -11.37 18.58
N GLY A 330 1.62 -11.01 17.31
CA GLY A 330 2.92 -10.59 16.81
C GLY A 330 3.90 -11.74 16.52
N ILE A 331 5.20 -11.42 16.49
CA ILE A 331 6.26 -12.30 15.96
C ILE A 331 7.06 -13.05 17.02
N GLU A 332 6.72 -12.93 18.31
CA GLU A 332 7.54 -13.50 19.40
C GLU A 332 7.72 -15.03 19.28
N ASN A 333 6.71 -15.72 18.77
CA ASN A 333 6.72 -17.17 18.58
C ASN A 333 7.19 -17.60 17.18
N LEU A 334 7.46 -16.66 16.28
CA LEU A 334 7.72 -16.94 14.87
C LEU A 334 8.91 -17.88 14.67
N GLU A 335 10.01 -17.67 15.40
CA GLU A 335 11.18 -18.57 15.31
C GLU A 335 10.83 -20.01 15.65
N ALA A 336 10.09 -20.23 16.74
CA ALA A 336 9.68 -21.56 17.17
C ALA A 336 8.69 -22.19 16.18
N GLN A 337 7.74 -21.42 15.65
CA GLN A 337 6.76 -21.87 14.67
C GLN A 337 7.43 -22.24 13.32
N VAL A 338 8.38 -21.44 12.84
CA VAL A 338 9.15 -21.72 11.61
C VAL A 338 10.02 -22.96 11.77
N LYS A 339 10.65 -23.14 12.94
CA LYS A 339 11.37 -24.37 13.30
C LYS A 339 10.45 -25.60 13.35
N ALA A 340 9.22 -25.43 13.82
CA ALA A 340 8.20 -26.48 13.82
C ALA A 340 7.65 -26.79 12.42
N GLY A 341 7.90 -25.92 11.43
CA GLY A 341 7.62 -26.19 10.01
C GLY A 341 6.76 -25.15 9.30
N GLN A 342 6.39 -24.03 9.94
CA GLN A 342 5.65 -22.94 9.30
C GLN A 342 6.44 -22.35 8.12
N ARG A 343 5.75 -22.11 7.00
CA ARG A 343 6.28 -21.51 5.75
C ARG A 343 5.37 -20.44 5.16
N VAL A 344 4.21 -20.20 5.76
CA VAL A 344 3.27 -19.13 5.41
C VAL A 344 2.84 -18.40 6.67
N ALA A 345 2.78 -17.07 6.62
CA ALA A 345 2.23 -16.23 7.68
C ALA A 345 1.06 -15.41 7.15
N LYS A 346 -0.14 -15.50 7.76
CA LYS A 346 -1.24 -14.57 7.49
C LYS A 346 -1.39 -13.64 8.69
N LEU A 347 -1.15 -12.36 8.49
CA LEU A 347 -1.15 -11.39 9.59
C LEU A 347 -2.59 -11.07 9.99
N ASP A 348 -2.83 -10.99 11.29
CA ASP A 348 -4.13 -10.62 11.83
C ASP A 348 -4.43 -9.13 11.64
N VAL A 349 -5.67 -8.83 11.27
CA VAL A 349 -6.20 -7.46 11.25
C VAL A 349 -6.24 -6.80 12.63
N ALA A 350 -6.48 -7.50 13.76
CA ALA A 350 -6.40 -6.83 15.06
C ALA A 350 -4.97 -6.45 15.43
N TRP A 351 -3.99 -7.23 14.94
CA TRP A 351 -2.58 -6.88 15.07
C TRP A 351 -2.20 -5.73 14.15
N VAL A 352 -2.28 -5.92 12.82
CA VAL A 352 -1.75 -4.96 11.84
C VAL A 352 -2.72 -3.84 11.46
N GLY A 353 -3.94 -3.87 11.98
CA GLY A 353 -5.01 -2.90 11.77
C GLY A 353 -4.64 -1.43 12.02
N PRO A 354 -3.72 -1.06 12.93
CA PRO A 354 -3.22 0.32 13.00
C PRO A 354 -2.62 0.84 11.69
N GLY A 355 -2.24 -0.06 10.77
CA GLY A 355 -1.85 0.22 9.40
C GLY A 355 -0.52 0.98 9.29
N TYR A 356 -0.34 1.65 8.15
CA TYR A 356 0.81 2.54 7.89
C TYR A 356 2.16 1.87 8.18
N LYS A 357 2.98 2.47 9.05
CA LYS A 357 4.29 1.94 9.46
C LYS A 357 4.16 0.61 10.19
N PHE A 358 3.18 0.50 11.08
CA PHE A 358 3.02 -0.68 11.92
C PHE A 358 2.76 -1.93 11.07
N ALA A 359 1.79 -1.86 10.14
CA ALA A 359 1.51 -2.96 9.22
C ALA A 359 2.70 -3.29 8.31
N LEU A 360 3.40 -2.26 7.81
CA LEU A 360 4.57 -2.45 6.96
C LEU A 360 5.72 -3.15 7.71
N ASP A 361 5.97 -2.76 8.95
CA ASP A 361 7.02 -3.37 9.79
C ASP A 361 6.65 -4.81 10.13
N ALA A 362 5.41 -5.06 10.57
CA ALA A 362 4.92 -6.41 10.84
C ALA A 362 5.03 -7.34 9.61
N CYS A 363 4.71 -6.83 8.42
CA CYS A 363 4.86 -7.56 7.16
C CYS A 363 6.32 -7.90 6.86
N LYS A 364 7.24 -6.94 7.01
CA LYS A 364 8.68 -7.19 6.82
C LYS A 364 9.21 -8.19 7.84
N ASP A 365 8.82 -8.06 9.10
CA ASP A 365 9.32 -8.91 10.17
C ASP A 365 8.82 -10.36 10.02
N ALA A 366 7.56 -10.55 9.66
CA ALA A 366 7.02 -11.88 9.38
C ALA A 366 7.66 -12.51 8.14
N TYR A 367 7.84 -11.73 7.06
CA TYR A 367 8.51 -12.18 5.85
C TYR A 367 9.96 -12.60 6.14
N GLN A 368 10.73 -11.72 6.77
CA GLN A 368 12.14 -11.94 7.09
C GLN A 368 12.30 -13.07 8.12
N GLY A 369 11.42 -13.18 9.10
CA GLY A 369 11.49 -14.24 10.11
C GLY A 369 11.30 -15.65 9.54
N ILE A 370 10.54 -15.80 8.45
CA ILE A 370 10.50 -17.06 7.69
C ILE A 370 11.86 -17.35 7.05
N GLU A 371 12.50 -16.36 6.44
CA GLU A 371 13.81 -16.50 5.77
C GLU A 371 14.98 -16.69 6.75
N ASP A 372 14.93 -16.05 7.92
CA ASP A 372 15.98 -16.12 8.94
C ASP A 372 16.01 -17.48 9.66
N HIS A 373 14.87 -18.18 9.67
CA HIS A 373 14.69 -19.41 10.44
C HIS A 373 14.36 -20.64 9.58
N SER A 374 14.38 -20.50 8.25
CA SER A 374 14.25 -21.61 7.30
C SER A 374 15.01 -21.36 6.00
N ASP A 375 15.01 -22.34 5.10
CA ASP A 375 15.54 -22.23 3.74
C ASP A 375 14.47 -21.81 2.70
N ALA A 376 13.26 -21.49 3.15
CA ALA A 376 12.18 -21.04 2.30
C ALA A 376 12.25 -19.53 2.06
N ARG A 377 11.63 -19.09 0.96
CA ARG A 377 11.35 -17.66 0.75
C ARG A 377 10.29 -17.21 1.75
N GLY A 378 10.38 -15.96 2.18
CA GLY A 378 9.30 -15.34 2.93
C GLY A 378 8.00 -15.40 2.14
N PHE A 379 6.91 -15.76 2.80
CA PHE A 379 5.58 -15.76 2.19
C PHE A 379 4.53 -15.34 3.22
N THR A 380 4.11 -14.08 3.08
CA THR A 380 3.20 -13.43 4.01
C THR A 380 1.95 -12.95 3.29
N TRP A 381 0.81 -13.01 3.98
CA TRP A 381 -0.47 -12.42 3.58
C TRP A 381 -0.83 -11.33 4.59
N ALA A 382 -1.21 -10.15 4.14
CA ALA A 382 -1.52 -9.02 5.02
C ALA A 382 -2.90 -8.42 4.69
N PRO A 383 -3.77 -8.22 5.71
CA PRO A 383 -4.79 -7.18 5.68
C PRO A 383 -4.11 -5.85 5.99
N GLU A 384 -4.51 -4.76 5.35
CA GLU A 384 -3.84 -3.45 5.41
C GLU A 384 -2.46 -3.39 4.73
N SER A 385 -2.27 -2.35 3.94
CA SER A 385 -0.95 -2.07 3.37
C SER A 385 -0.68 -0.60 3.23
N TRP A 386 0.58 -0.33 2.90
CA TRP A 386 1.08 0.97 2.55
C TRP A 386 2.17 0.84 1.49
N ALA A 387 2.74 1.95 1.05
CA ALA A 387 3.86 1.91 0.11
C ALA A 387 5.03 1.07 0.67
N GLY A 388 5.53 0.13 -0.14
CA GLY A 388 6.59 -0.81 0.22
C GLY A 388 6.08 -2.21 0.63
N ALA A 389 4.78 -2.38 0.87
CA ALA A 389 4.21 -3.68 1.27
C ALA A 389 4.32 -4.76 0.18
N GLN A 390 4.48 -4.37 -1.09
CA GLN A 390 4.72 -5.31 -2.18
C GLN A 390 5.99 -6.16 -1.97
N ARG A 391 6.94 -5.71 -1.13
CA ARG A 391 8.19 -6.42 -0.86
C ARG A 391 8.05 -7.59 0.11
N CYS A 392 6.94 -7.67 0.84
CA CYS A 392 6.84 -8.61 1.96
C CYS A 392 5.54 -9.40 1.98
N GLY A 393 4.47 -8.99 1.28
CA GLY A 393 3.23 -9.75 1.37
C GLY A 393 2.26 -9.62 0.21
N VAL A 394 1.44 -10.66 0.09
CA VAL A 394 0.20 -10.67 -0.70
C VAL A 394 -0.81 -9.78 0.00
N GLN A 395 -1.37 -8.81 -0.72
CA GLN A 395 -2.41 -7.95 -0.14
C GLN A 395 -3.77 -8.62 -0.30
N TRP A 396 -4.38 -8.91 0.85
CA TRP A 396 -5.66 -9.60 0.93
C TRP A 396 -6.81 -8.59 1.07
N SER A 397 -7.92 -8.83 0.36
CA SER A 397 -8.97 -7.81 0.24
C SER A 397 -9.85 -7.59 1.46
N GLY A 398 -9.82 -8.46 2.47
CA GLY A 398 -10.71 -8.36 3.62
C GLY A 398 -11.70 -9.48 3.75
N ASP A 399 -12.51 -9.42 4.81
CA ASP A 399 -13.62 -10.33 5.07
C ASP A 399 -14.85 -9.87 4.28
N GLN A 400 -15.33 -10.67 3.33
CA GLN A 400 -16.56 -10.37 2.57
C GLN A 400 -17.49 -11.57 2.39
N SER A 401 -18.70 -11.30 1.90
CA SER A 401 -19.68 -12.34 1.58
C SER A 401 -19.72 -12.75 0.10
N GLY A 402 -19.72 -14.05 -0.16
CA GLY A 402 -19.84 -14.65 -1.48
C GLY A 402 -21.16 -14.32 -2.19
N THR A 403 -21.06 -13.60 -3.31
CA THR A 403 -22.18 -13.22 -4.17
C THR A 403 -21.70 -13.00 -5.61
N TRP A 404 -22.60 -12.78 -6.56
CA TRP A 404 -22.18 -12.33 -7.90
C TRP A 404 -21.52 -10.95 -7.88
N GLU A 405 -21.92 -10.08 -6.94
CA GLU A 405 -21.28 -8.78 -6.80
C GLU A 405 -19.87 -8.87 -6.25
N TYR A 406 -19.62 -9.80 -5.34
CA TYR A 406 -18.29 -10.15 -4.86
C TYR A 406 -17.30 -10.32 -6.02
N ILE A 407 -17.67 -11.15 -7.00
CA ILE A 407 -16.88 -11.37 -8.21
C ILE A 407 -16.76 -10.08 -9.04
N ARG A 408 -17.86 -9.35 -9.26
CA ARG A 408 -17.87 -8.16 -10.12
C ARG A 408 -16.87 -7.11 -9.66
N TRP A 409 -16.88 -6.75 -8.38
CA TRP A 409 -16.08 -5.61 -7.90
C TRP A 409 -14.64 -6.01 -7.57
N GLN A 410 -14.32 -7.29 -7.32
CA GLN A 410 -12.93 -7.72 -7.09
C GLN A 410 -12.04 -7.62 -8.34
N ILE A 411 -12.59 -7.86 -9.53
CA ILE A 411 -11.84 -7.73 -10.79
C ILE A 411 -11.21 -6.33 -10.94
N PRO A 412 -11.96 -5.21 -10.83
CA PRO A 412 -11.35 -3.88 -10.81
C PRO A 412 -10.41 -3.67 -9.63
N THR A 413 -10.73 -4.19 -8.45
CA THR A 413 -9.88 -4.05 -7.24
C THR A 413 -8.45 -4.51 -7.50
N TYR A 414 -8.26 -5.76 -7.94
CA TYR A 414 -6.91 -6.33 -8.10
C TYR A 414 -6.19 -5.77 -9.31
N ALA A 415 -6.92 -5.52 -10.40
CA ALA A 415 -6.34 -4.84 -11.56
C ALA A 415 -5.80 -3.44 -11.19
N GLY A 416 -6.50 -2.65 -10.37
CA GLY A 416 -5.97 -1.36 -9.90
C GLY A 416 -4.84 -1.46 -8.90
N ALA A 417 -4.84 -2.49 -8.05
CA ALA A 417 -3.74 -2.74 -7.13
C ALA A 417 -2.41 -2.96 -7.88
N THR A 418 -2.44 -3.68 -9.00
CA THR A 418 -1.24 -3.86 -9.85
C THR A 418 -0.72 -2.56 -10.45
N MET A 419 -1.61 -1.60 -10.73
CA MET A 419 -1.24 -0.24 -11.15
C MET A 419 -0.59 0.58 -10.03
N SER A 420 -0.50 0.04 -8.81
CA SER A 420 0.21 0.61 -7.66
C SER A 420 1.43 -0.21 -7.24
N GLY A 421 1.91 -1.11 -8.10
CA GLY A 421 3.05 -1.98 -7.79
C GLY A 421 2.74 -3.16 -6.86
N LEU A 422 1.48 -3.35 -6.45
CA LEU A 422 1.04 -4.52 -5.71
C LEU A 422 0.81 -5.68 -6.70
N ALA A 423 1.87 -6.45 -6.99
CA ALA A 423 1.81 -7.50 -8.02
C ALA A 423 0.98 -8.72 -7.61
N TYR A 424 0.93 -9.02 -6.30
CA TYR A 424 0.20 -10.15 -5.73
C TYR A 424 -0.88 -9.61 -4.79
N THR A 425 -2.12 -9.61 -5.27
CA THR A 425 -3.30 -9.21 -4.51
C THR A 425 -4.45 -10.12 -4.83
N THR A 426 -5.20 -10.54 -3.83
CA THR A 426 -6.38 -11.40 -4.03
C THR A 426 -7.28 -11.34 -2.79
N GLY A 427 -8.27 -12.22 -2.72
CA GLY A 427 -9.20 -12.39 -1.62
C GLY A 427 -9.74 -13.82 -1.62
N ASP A 428 -10.53 -14.15 -0.61
CA ASP A 428 -10.99 -15.52 -0.39
C ASP A 428 -11.85 -16.02 -1.57
N VAL A 429 -11.66 -17.26 -2.00
CA VAL A 429 -12.55 -17.86 -3.01
C VAL A 429 -13.98 -17.93 -2.45
N ASP A 430 -14.92 -17.26 -3.13
CA ASP A 430 -16.32 -17.06 -2.75
C ASP A 430 -16.54 -16.32 -1.41
N GLY A 431 -15.55 -15.59 -0.92
CA GLY A 431 -15.62 -14.87 0.35
C GLY A 431 -15.59 -15.79 1.57
N ILE A 432 -15.25 -15.23 2.72
CA ILE A 432 -15.25 -15.94 4.01
C ILE A 432 -16.66 -16.24 4.53
N PHE A 433 -17.66 -15.45 4.13
CA PHE A 433 -19.06 -15.63 4.53
C PHE A 433 -19.97 -15.98 3.35
N GLY A 434 -21.01 -16.78 3.58
CA GLY A 434 -22.07 -17.01 2.59
C GLY A 434 -21.62 -17.83 1.36
N GLY A 435 -21.95 -17.36 0.16
CA GLY A 435 -21.59 -18.04 -1.10
C GLY A 435 -22.59 -19.10 -1.59
N SER A 436 -22.20 -19.77 -2.67
CA SER A 436 -22.93 -20.87 -3.30
C SER A 436 -22.04 -21.67 -4.24
N ALA A 437 -22.36 -22.93 -4.51
CA ALA A 437 -21.60 -23.73 -5.47
C ALA A 437 -21.42 -23.04 -6.85
N LYS A 438 -22.39 -22.21 -7.27
CA LYS A 438 -22.31 -21.45 -8.53
C LYS A 438 -21.32 -20.29 -8.45
N THR A 439 -21.39 -19.48 -7.39
CA THR A 439 -20.50 -18.33 -7.20
C THR A 439 -19.09 -18.81 -6.92
N TYR A 440 -18.91 -19.82 -6.06
CA TYR A 440 -17.63 -20.49 -5.81
C TYR A 440 -16.96 -20.98 -7.11
N THR A 441 -17.69 -21.72 -7.94
CA THR A 441 -17.14 -22.22 -9.21
C THR A 441 -16.69 -21.06 -10.12
N ARG A 442 -17.45 -19.96 -10.17
CA ARG A 442 -17.09 -18.82 -11.04
C ARG A 442 -15.96 -17.99 -10.46
N ASP A 443 -15.93 -17.81 -9.15
CA ASP A 443 -14.89 -17.06 -8.47
C ASP A 443 -13.55 -17.79 -8.58
N LEU A 444 -13.54 -19.10 -8.32
CA LEU A 444 -12.36 -19.94 -8.52
C LEU A 444 -11.84 -19.86 -9.96
N GLN A 445 -12.72 -19.98 -10.96
CA GLN A 445 -12.34 -19.96 -12.38
C GLN A 445 -11.51 -18.74 -12.78
N TRP A 446 -11.86 -17.54 -12.33
CA TRP A 446 -11.10 -16.35 -12.70
C TRP A 446 -9.91 -16.10 -11.77
N LYS A 447 -10.00 -16.48 -10.48
CA LYS A 447 -8.88 -16.37 -9.53
C LYS A 447 -7.70 -17.28 -9.88
N MET A 448 -7.92 -18.36 -10.64
CA MET A 448 -6.82 -19.16 -11.22
C MET A 448 -5.96 -18.40 -12.24
N PHE A 449 -6.34 -17.18 -12.66
CA PHE A 449 -5.48 -16.29 -13.44
C PHE A 449 -4.73 -15.25 -12.59
N LEU A 450 -4.90 -15.26 -11.27
CA LEU A 450 -4.14 -14.44 -10.32
C LEU A 450 -2.88 -15.19 -9.86
N GLY A 451 -1.88 -14.45 -9.39
CA GLY A 451 -0.60 -15.03 -8.97
C GLY A 451 -0.65 -15.81 -7.65
N THR A 452 -1.69 -15.62 -6.84
CA THR A 452 -1.91 -16.25 -5.54
C THR A 452 -3.42 -16.41 -5.31
N THR A 453 -3.85 -17.51 -4.67
CA THR A 453 -5.27 -17.77 -4.36
C THR A 453 -5.38 -18.55 -3.04
N MET A 454 -6.42 -18.28 -2.26
CA MET A 454 -6.70 -18.99 -1.01
C MET A 454 -8.20 -19.25 -0.87
N THR A 455 -8.57 -20.46 -0.43
CA THR A 455 -9.90 -20.79 0.07
C THR A 455 -9.94 -20.57 1.57
N MET A 456 -11.05 -20.03 2.07
CA MET A 456 -11.26 -19.78 3.49
C MET A 456 -12.52 -20.54 3.94
N ASP A 457 -12.37 -21.51 4.83
CA ASP A 457 -13.46 -22.30 5.42
C ASP A 457 -13.63 -21.96 6.91
N GLY A 458 -14.71 -22.45 7.52
CA GLY A 458 -14.92 -22.41 8.97
C GLY A 458 -15.79 -21.28 9.49
N TRP A 459 -16.17 -20.35 8.62
CA TRP A 459 -16.90 -19.11 8.99
C TRP A 459 -18.31 -19.00 8.39
N ALA A 460 -18.63 -19.81 7.38
CA ALA A 460 -20.00 -19.96 6.92
C ALA A 460 -20.82 -20.81 7.92
N PRO A 461 -22.08 -20.43 8.23
CA PRO A 461 -22.96 -21.30 9.01
C PRO A 461 -23.19 -22.62 8.27
N MET A 462 -23.20 -23.73 9.00
CA MET A 462 -23.47 -25.08 8.47
C MET A 462 -24.85 -25.21 7.83
#